data_AF-A0A1C7PC12-F1
#
_entry.id   AF-A0A1C7PC12-F1
#
_cell.length_a   1.000
_cell.length_b   1.000
_cell.length_c   1.000
_cell.angle_alpha   90.00
_cell.angle_beta   90.00
_cell.angle_gamma   90.00
#
_symmetry.space_group_name_H-M   'P 1'
#
loop_
_entity.id
_entity.type
_entity.pdbx_description
1 polymer ?
#
loop_
_entity_poly.entity_id
_entity_poly.type
_entity_poly.pdbx_seq_one_letter_code
_entity_poly.pdbx_strand_id
1 'polypeptide(L)'
;MFIAHIPAGYLVASWLHKRGVVAGGLFAACIIGSVFPDIDLLYFYLIDGKSHHHHSYWIHYPVLWLSLSLLSAAWYILSGRRTAALLALAFCANAFLHIMLDGIVGDIWLFAPWIDRHYALATVSPGFSPWWLNFILHWSFLFELLITGLAASIWTRRNKLRRTIVPQSKDRP
;
A
#
# COMPACT_ATOMS: atom_id res chain seq x y z
N MET A 1 2.35 -9.54 -0.91
CA MET A 1 3.41 -9.24 0.12
C MET A 1 2.76 -9.23 1.49
N PHE A 2 3.48 -9.18 2.61
CA PHE A 2 2.84 -9.11 3.93
C PHE A 2 3.11 -7.80 4.66
N ILE A 3 4.37 -7.48 4.88
CA ILE A 3 4.74 -6.37 5.77
C ILE A 3 5.03 -5.09 4.99
N ALA A 4 5.17 -5.17 3.67
CA ALA A 4 5.66 -4.08 2.83
C ALA A 4 4.62 -3.02 2.52
N HIS A 5 3.33 -3.36 2.58
CA HIS A 5 2.25 -2.49 2.11
C HIS A 5 2.12 -1.20 2.92
N ILE A 6 2.01 -1.28 4.25
CA ILE A 6 1.99 -0.10 5.14
C ILE A 6 3.25 0.77 4.97
N PRO A 7 4.47 0.20 5.04
CA PRO A 7 5.71 0.92 4.74
C PRO A 7 5.71 1.60 3.37
N ALA A 8 5.23 0.94 2.32
CA ALA A 8 5.14 1.53 0.98
C ALA A 8 4.23 2.76 0.98
N GLY A 9 3.05 2.67 1.62
CA GLY A 9 2.15 3.82 1.81
C GLY A 9 2.81 4.98 2.55
N TYR A 10 3.54 4.68 3.62
CA TYR A 10 4.31 5.68 4.36
C TYR A 10 5.42 6.34 3.52
N LEU A 11 6.11 5.57 2.67
CA LEU A 11 7.17 6.07 1.80
C LEU A 11 6.61 7.05 0.76
N VAL A 12 5.48 6.71 0.13
CA VAL A 12 4.79 7.59 -0.82
C VAL A 12 4.37 8.89 -0.14
N ALA A 13 3.72 8.80 1.03
CA ALA A 13 3.33 9.99 1.80
C ALA A 13 4.54 10.86 2.18
N SER A 14 5.64 10.23 2.60
CA SER A 14 6.88 10.92 2.96
C SER A 14 7.51 11.63 1.78
N TRP A 15 7.51 11.01 0.61
CA TRP A 15 8.01 11.58 -0.63
C TRP A 15 7.15 12.77 -1.09
N LEU A 16 5.83 12.62 -1.12
CA LEU A 16 4.89 13.69 -1.47
C LEU A 16 5.04 14.88 -0.52
N HIS A 17 5.11 14.63 0.78
CA HIS A 17 5.32 15.68 1.77
C HIS A 17 6.65 16.43 1.57
N LYS A 18 7.74 15.72 1.25
CA LYS A 18 9.04 16.34 0.93
C LYS A 18 8.97 17.19 -0.34
N ARG A 19 8.07 16.87 -1.28
CA ARG A 19 7.80 17.65 -2.50
C ARG A 19 6.87 18.85 -2.26
N GLY A 20 6.50 19.15 -1.02
CA GLY A 20 5.67 20.29 -0.66
C GLY A 20 4.17 20.03 -0.77
N VAL A 21 3.74 18.77 -0.93
CA VAL A 21 2.33 18.42 -0.86
C VAL A 21 1.88 18.49 0.60
N VAL A 22 1.13 19.55 0.93
CA VAL A 22 0.62 19.81 2.28
C VAL A 22 -0.89 19.68 2.27
N ALA A 23 -1.37 18.50 2.68
CA ALA A 23 -2.79 18.23 2.90
C ALA A 23 -2.97 17.53 4.25
N GLY A 24 -3.89 18.05 5.07
CA GLY A 24 -4.33 17.35 6.27
C GLY A 24 -4.86 15.96 5.90
N GLY A 25 -4.33 14.91 6.54
CA GLY A 25 -4.72 13.53 6.25
C GLY A 25 -3.93 12.83 5.14
N LEU A 26 -2.95 13.47 4.49
CA LEU A 26 -2.16 12.83 3.40
C LEU A 26 -1.56 11.48 3.80
N PHE A 27 -0.92 11.42 4.97
CA PHE A 27 -0.32 10.18 5.48
C PHE A 27 -1.37 9.10 5.72
N ALA A 28 -2.51 9.46 6.31
CA ALA A 28 -3.62 8.54 6.52
C ALA A 28 -4.17 8.02 5.19
N ALA A 29 -4.39 8.89 4.20
CA ALA A 29 -4.87 8.50 2.88
C ALA A 29 -3.93 7.49 2.20
N CYS A 30 -2.61 7.74 2.18
CA CYS A 30 -1.65 6.81 1.60
C CYS A 30 -1.57 5.48 2.37
N ILE A 31 -1.50 5.52 3.71
CA ILE A 31 -1.36 4.31 4.52
C ILE A 31 -2.63 3.45 4.45
N ILE A 32 -3.81 4.05 4.65
CA ILE A 32 -5.07 3.32 4.57
C ILE A 32 -5.24 2.77 3.14
N GLY A 33 -5.00 3.58 2.10
CA GLY A 33 -5.07 3.13 0.72
C GLY A 33 -4.12 1.95 0.44
N SER A 34 -2.92 1.96 1.03
CA SER A 34 -1.94 0.89 0.84
C SER A 34 -2.32 -0.46 1.43
N VAL A 35 -3.36 -0.55 2.29
CA VAL A 35 -3.86 -1.82 2.85
C VAL A 35 -5.32 -2.09 2.55
N PHE A 36 -6.02 -1.10 1.98
CA PHE A 36 -7.46 -1.19 1.78
C PHE A 36 -7.89 -2.33 0.87
N PRO A 37 -7.16 -2.71 -0.21
CA PRO A 37 -7.53 -3.87 -1.01
C PRO A 37 -7.69 -5.15 -0.15
N ASP A 38 -6.87 -5.37 0.86
CA ASP A 38 -6.97 -6.55 1.74
C ASP A 38 -8.13 -6.51 2.75
N ILE A 39 -9.02 -5.51 2.69
CA ILE A 39 -10.23 -5.51 3.52
C ILE A 39 -11.16 -6.69 3.18
N ASP A 40 -11.04 -7.25 1.98
CA ASP A 40 -11.73 -8.49 1.59
C ASP A 40 -11.30 -9.70 2.41
N LEU A 41 -10.16 -9.67 3.10
CA LEU A 41 -9.77 -10.78 3.99
C LEU A 41 -10.83 -11.00 5.07
N LEU A 42 -11.54 -9.95 5.50
CA LEU A 42 -12.69 -10.08 6.39
C LEU A 42 -13.81 -10.89 5.73
N TYR A 43 -14.12 -10.60 4.47
CA TYR A 43 -15.11 -11.36 3.69
C TYR A 43 -14.64 -12.79 3.44
N PHE A 44 -13.39 -12.99 3.02
CA PHE A 44 -12.74 -14.27 2.75
C PHE A 44 -12.80 -15.22 3.95
N TYR A 45 -12.45 -14.73 5.14
CA TYR A 45 -12.41 -15.55 6.36
C TYR A 45 -13.78 -15.71 7.03
N LEU A 46 -14.64 -14.67 7.02
CA LEU A 46 -15.89 -14.68 7.78
C LEU A 46 -17.11 -15.12 6.98
N ILE A 47 -17.11 -14.94 5.66
CA ILE A 47 -18.31 -15.14 4.81
C ILE A 47 -18.04 -16.16 3.69
N ASP A 48 -16.97 -15.99 2.90
CA ASP A 48 -16.71 -16.82 1.71
C ASP A 48 -16.25 -18.25 2.05
N GLY A 49 -15.89 -18.50 3.31
CA GLY A 49 -15.36 -19.80 3.75
C GLY A 49 -14.03 -20.18 3.08
N LYS A 50 -13.30 -19.18 2.55
CA LYS A 50 -12.07 -19.34 1.75
C LYS A 50 -12.27 -20.12 0.45
N SER A 51 -13.45 -20.00 -0.16
CA SER A 51 -13.80 -20.72 -1.39
C SER A 51 -13.08 -20.16 -2.62
N HIS A 52 -12.80 -18.85 -2.63
CA HIS A 52 -12.08 -18.16 -3.70
C HIS A 52 -10.73 -17.65 -3.22
N HIS A 53 -9.75 -17.55 -4.12
CA HIS A 53 -8.49 -16.87 -3.82
C HIS A 53 -8.77 -15.38 -3.59
N HIS A 54 -8.33 -14.76 -2.49
CA HIS A 54 -8.76 -13.38 -2.17
C HIS A 54 -8.39 -12.35 -3.27
N HIS A 55 -7.25 -12.51 -3.96
CA HIS A 55 -6.93 -11.66 -5.13
C HIS A 55 -7.86 -11.82 -6.34
N SER A 56 -8.79 -12.77 -6.34
CA SER A 56 -9.83 -12.88 -7.37
C SER A 56 -11.01 -11.95 -7.10
N TYR A 57 -11.08 -11.29 -5.94
CA TYR A 57 -12.12 -10.30 -5.68
C TYR A 57 -11.84 -9.01 -6.45
N TRP A 58 -12.92 -8.31 -6.83
CA TRP A 58 -12.85 -7.12 -7.68
C TRP A 58 -12.03 -5.97 -7.08
N ILE A 59 -11.83 -5.96 -5.77
CA ILE A 59 -11.00 -4.96 -5.08
C ILE A 59 -9.49 -5.21 -5.25
N HIS A 60 -9.06 -6.34 -5.81
CA HIS A 60 -7.67 -6.57 -6.27
C HIS A 60 -7.52 -6.41 -7.78
N TYR A 61 -8.54 -5.92 -8.50
CA TYR A 61 -8.42 -5.68 -9.94
C TYR A 61 -7.65 -4.38 -10.20
N PRO A 62 -6.50 -4.40 -10.92
CA PRO A 62 -5.71 -3.20 -11.18
C PRO A 62 -6.50 -2.08 -11.89
N VAL A 63 -7.41 -2.46 -12.79
CA VAL A 63 -8.25 -1.52 -13.54
C VAL A 63 -9.09 -0.65 -12.62
N LEU A 64 -9.62 -1.19 -11.52
CA LEU A 64 -10.44 -0.44 -10.57
C LEU A 64 -9.66 0.75 -10.02
N TRP A 65 -8.51 0.47 -9.43
CA TRP A 65 -7.71 1.48 -8.74
C TRP A 65 -7.00 2.42 -9.69
N LEU A 66 -6.61 1.95 -10.87
CA LEU A 66 -6.10 2.82 -11.93
C LEU A 66 -7.18 3.80 -12.38
N SER A 67 -8.41 3.32 -12.63
CA SER A 67 -9.52 4.17 -13.05
C SER A 67 -9.89 5.20 -11.98
N LEU A 68 -10.01 4.78 -10.71
CA LEU A 68 -10.28 5.69 -9.60
C LEU A 68 -9.15 6.72 -9.38
N SER A 69 -7.90 6.34 -9.62
CA SER A 69 -6.77 7.27 -9.59
C SER A 69 -6.87 8.31 -10.70
N LEU A 70 -7.17 7.89 -11.94
CA LEU A 70 -7.35 8.80 -13.08
C LEU A 70 -8.54 9.75 -12.86
N LEU A 71 -9.66 9.25 -12.35
CA LEU A 71 -10.82 10.06 -12.00
C LEU A 71 -10.50 11.07 -10.89
N SER A 72 -9.74 10.67 -9.87
CA SER A 72 -9.29 11.57 -8.79
C SER A 72 -8.33 12.64 -9.31
N ALA A 73 -7.45 12.30 -10.25
CA ALA A 73 -6.56 13.25 -10.90
C ALA A 73 -7.35 14.24 -11.79
N ALA A 74 -8.31 13.75 -12.58
CA ALA A 74 -9.20 14.62 -13.35
C ALA A 74 -10.00 15.55 -12.42
N TRP A 75 -10.52 15.03 -11.30
CA TRP A 75 -11.22 15.82 -10.29
C TRP A 75 -10.32 16.91 -9.68
N TYR A 76 -9.04 16.61 -9.45
CA TYR A 76 -8.06 17.58 -8.95
C TYR A 76 -7.81 18.72 -9.95
N ILE A 77 -7.74 18.40 -11.25
CA ILE A 77 -7.50 19.38 -12.32
C ILE A 77 -8.75 20.24 -12.58
N LEU A 78 -9.93 19.62 -12.59
CA LEU A 78 -11.18 20.24 -13.06
C LEU A 78 -12.00 20.93 -11.96
N SER A 79 -11.63 20.79 -10.68
CA SER A 79 -12.45 21.33 -9.57
C SER A 79 -11.69 22.24 -8.61
N GLY A 80 -12.45 23.07 -7.88
CA GLY A 80 -11.92 23.86 -6.77
C GLY A 80 -11.61 23.06 -5.50
N ARG A 81 -12.02 21.79 -5.40
CA ARG A 81 -11.86 20.94 -4.20
C ARG A 81 -10.53 20.20 -4.17
N ARG A 82 -9.43 20.95 -4.28
CA ARG A 82 -8.07 20.40 -4.47
C ARG A 82 -7.63 19.43 -3.38
N THR A 83 -7.92 19.73 -2.11
CA THR A 83 -7.52 18.85 -0.99
C THR A 83 -8.23 17.51 -1.03
N ALA A 84 -9.56 17.48 -1.22
CA ALA A 84 -10.32 16.23 -1.26
C ALA A 84 -9.91 15.35 -2.45
N ALA A 85 -9.78 15.95 -3.64
CA ALA A 85 -9.33 15.24 -4.84
C ALA A 85 -7.90 14.68 -4.68
N LEU A 86 -7.01 15.44 -4.05
CA LEU A 86 -5.65 15.00 -3.75
C LEU A 86 -5.63 13.83 -2.76
N LEU A 87 -6.45 13.87 -1.70
CA LEU A 87 -6.54 12.77 -0.73
C LEU A 87 -7.13 11.51 -1.38
N ALA A 88 -8.15 11.66 -2.22
CA ALA A 88 -8.72 10.56 -3.00
C ALA A 88 -7.69 9.95 -3.96
N LEU A 89 -6.93 10.79 -4.66
CA LEU A 89 -5.84 10.35 -5.54
C LEU A 89 -4.75 9.62 -4.74
N ALA A 90 -4.33 10.18 -3.61
CA ALA A 90 -3.32 9.56 -2.75
C ALA A 90 -3.78 8.18 -2.24
N PHE A 91 -5.04 8.05 -1.84
CA PHE A 91 -5.63 6.77 -1.44
C PHE A 91 -5.65 5.77 -2.60
N CYS A 92 -6.25 6.13 -3.74
CA CYS A 92 -6.43 5.23 -4.88
C CYS A 92 -5.09 4.80 -5.50
N ALA A 93 -4.12 5.72 -5.59
CA ALA A 93 -2.80 5.41 -6.11
C ALA A 93 -2.02 4.46 -5.19
N ASN A 94 -2.25 4.53 -3.87
CA ASN A 94 -1.63 3.60 -2.93
C ASN A 94 -2.31 2.23 -2.92
N ALA A 95 -3.63 2.17 -3.15
CA ALA A 95 -4.33 0.91 -3.38
C ALA A 95 -3.91 0.26 -4.72
N PHE A 96 -3.64 1.05 -5.75
CA PHE A 96 -3.03 0.54 -6.97
C PHE A 96 -1.61 0.02 -6.72
N LEU A 97 -0.78 0.77 -5.98
CA LEU A 97 0.57 0.34 -5.59
C LEU A 97 0.54 -0.99 -4.82
N HIS A 98 -0.42 -1.17 -3.91
CA HIS A 98 -0.63 -2.43 -3.20
C HIS A 98 -0.73 -3.61 -4.16
N ILE A 99 -1.62 -3.53 -5.16
CA ILE A 99 -1.80 -4.62 -6.13
C ILE A 99 -0.56 -4.83 -7.00
N MET A 100 0.15 -3.75 -7.36
CA MET A 100 1.41 -3.89 -8.10
C MET A 100 2.49 -4.60 -7.27
N LEU A 101 2.53 -4.35 -5.97
CA LEU A 101 3.40 -5.04 -5.03
C LEU A 101 3.00 -6.51 -4.87
N ASP A 102 1.71 -6.82 -4.87
CA ASP A 102 1.26 -8.21 -4.89
C ASP A 102 1.67 -8.93 -6.16
N GLY A 103 1.63 -8.29 -7.33
CA GLY A 103 2.06 -8.91 -8.59
C GLY A 103 3.51 -9.39 -8.64
N ILE A 104 4.36 -9.04 -7.66
CA ILE A 104 5.71 -9.62 -7.55
C ILE A 104 5.62 -11.12 -7.28
N VAL A 105 4.78 -11.53 -6.33
CA VAL A 105 4.75 -12.93 -5.81
C VAL A 105 3.35 -13.46 -5.52
N GLY A 106 2.40 -12.56 -5.26
CA GLY A 106 0.99 -12.87 -5.19
C GLY A 106 0.39 -12.96 -6.59
N ASP A 107 -0.38 -14.00 -6.83
CA ASP A 107 -1.16 -14.17 -8.04
C ASP A 107 -2.18 -13.03 -8.17
N ILE A 108 -2.02 -12.15 -9.16
CA ILE A 108 -2.96 -11.04 -9.41
C ILE A 108 -3.72 -11.24 -10.72
N TRP A 109 -5.00 -10.87 -10.72
CA TRP A 109 -5.84 -10.85 -11.93
C TRP A 109 -5.58 -9.58 -12.73
N LEU A 110 -4.38 -9.50 -13.33
CA LEU A 110 -3.84 -8.28 -13.94
C LEU A 110 -4.77 -7.64 -14.97
N PHE A 111 -5.44 -8.47 -15.77
CA PHE A 111 -6.32 -8.05 -16.87
C PHE A 111 -7.81 -8.32 -16.59
N ALA A 112 -8.19 -8.57 -15.34
CA ALA A 112 -9.60 -8.65 -14.98
C ALA A 112 -10.30 -7.29 -15.20
N PRO A 113 -11.60 -7.29 -15.54
CA PRO A 113 -12.48 -8.46 -15.67
C PRO A 113 -12.47 -9.12 -17.06
N TRP A 114 -11.62 -8.68 -17.99
CA TRP A 114 -11.64 -9.16 -19.37
C TRP A 114 -11.00 -10.53 -19.56
N ILE A 115 -9.95 -10.83 -18.80
CA ILE A 115 -9.25 -12.11 -18.85
C ILE A 115 -9.26 -12.71 -17.44
N ASP A 116 -9.86 -13.89 -17.33
CA ASP A 116 -9.87 -14.67 -16.08
C ASP A 116 -8.59 -15.52 -15.98
N ARG A 117 -7.48 -14.85 -15.67
CA ARG A 117 -6.16 -15.48 -15.48
C ARG A 117 -5.35 -14.67 -14.48
N HIS A 118 -4.65 -15.36 -13.59
CA HIS A 118 -3.68 -14.77 -12.68
C HIS A 118 -2.29 -14.65 -13.30
N TYR A 119 -1.55 -13.66 -12.84
CA TYR A 119 -0.18 -13.36 -13.23
C TYR A 119 0.63 -13.07 -11.99
N ALA A 120 1.87 -13.57 -11.96
CA ALA A 120 2.86 -13.26 -10.94
C ALA A 120 4.24 -13.21 -11.60
N LEU A 121 5.11 -12.30 -11.14
CA LEU A 121 6.50 -12.24 -11.62
C LEU A 121 7.34 -13.41 -11.11
N ALA A 122 6.98 -13.96 -9.95
CA ALA A 122 7.61 -15.11 -9.35
C ALA A 122 6.57 -15.92 -8.58
N THR A 123 6.75 -17.23 -8.53
CA THR A 123 5.83 -18.14 -7.82
C THR A 123 6.50 -18.69 -6.57
N VAL A 124 5.76 -18.78 -5.47
CA VAL A 124 6.25 -19.43 -4.25
C VAL A 124 5.90 -20.91 -4.33
N SER A 125 6.92 -21.76 -4.39
CA SER A 125 6.71 -23.21 -4.32
C SER A 125 6.38 -23.62 -2.88
N PRO A 126 5.34 -24.45 -2.67
CA PRO A 126 5.05 -25.00 -1.35
C PRO A 126 6.10 -26.06 -0.99
N GLY A 127 6.86 -25.84 0.08
CA GLY A 127 7.89 -26.77 0.57
C GLY A 127 8.05 -26.82 2.10
N PHE A 128 7.51 -25.84 2.82
CA PHE A 128 7.60 -25.71 4.28
C PHE A 128 6.22 -25.67 4.92
N SER A 129 6.14 -26.21 6.14
CA SER A 129 5.00 -26.07 7.05
C SER A 129 5.46 -25.36 8.33
N PRO A 130 4.76 -24.32 8.81
CA PRO A 130 3.53 -23.74 8.26
C PRO A 130 3.75 -22.97 6.94
N TRP A 131 2.67 -22.83 6.15
CA TRP A 131 2.72 -22.33 4.77
C TRP A 131 3.37 -20.94 4.61
N TRP A 132 3.27 -20.08 5.62
CA TRP A 132 3.83 -18.72 5.58
C TRP A 132 5.37 -18.71 5.58
N LEU A 133 6.02 -19.80 6.02
CA LEU A 133 7.48 -19.94 5.90
C LEU A 133 7.95 -19.94 4.44
N ASN A 134 7.14 -20.47 3.52
CA ASN A 134 7.48 -20.47 2.10
C ASN A 134 7.69 -19.05 1.58
N PHE A 135 6.88 -18.10 2.06
CA PHE A 135 6.98 -16.70 1.68
C PHE A 135 8.14 -15.98 2.36
N ILE A 136 8.38 -16.22 3.66
CA ILE A 136 9.50 -15.61 4.40
C ILE A 136 10.86 -16.04 3.82
N LEU A 137 10.97 -17.30 3.43
CA LEU A 137 12.21 -17.86 2.88
C LEU A 137 12.37 -17.62 1.37
N HIS A 138 11.33 -17.10 0.70
CA HIS A 138 11.41 -16.75 -0.70
C HIS A 138 12.23 -15.45 -0.88
N TRP A 139 13.01 -15.36 -1.96
CA TRP A 139 13.88 -14.20 -2.22
C TRP A 139 13.11 -12.88 -2.29
N SER A 140 11.83 -12.91 -2.66
CA SER A 140 10.99 -11.71 -2.70
C SER A 140 10.79 -11.07 -1.34
N PHE A 141 10.95 -11.82 -0.25
CA PHE A 141 10.88 -11.28 1.10
C PHE A 141 11.95 -10.21 1.33
N LEU A 142 13.07 -10.26 0.59
CA LEU A 142 14.07 -9.19 0.59
C LEU A 142 13.46 -7.85 0.16
N PHE A 143 12.53 -7.82 -0.80
CA PHE A 143 11.84 -6.59 -1.20
C PHE A 143 10.98 -6.05 -0.06
N GLU A 144 10.32 -6.93 0.70
CA GLU A 144 9.56 -6.53 1.88
C GLU A 144 10.47 -5.89 2.94
N LEU A 145 11.62 -6.51 3.21
CA LEU A 145 12.62 -5.98 4.14
C LEU A 145 13.22 -4.65 3.67
N LEU A 146 13.49 -4.49 2.36
CA LEU A 146 14.04 -3.26 1.80
C LEU A 146 13.05 -2.09 1.92
N ILE A 147 11.78 -2.30 1.54
CA ILE A 147 10.73 -1.27 1.64
C ILE A 147 10.52 -0.90 3.12
N THR A 148 10.42 -1.90 4.00
CA THR A 148 10.23 -1.69 5.44
C THR A 148 11.41 -0.98 6.08
N GLY A 149 12.64 -1.41 5.77
CA GLY A 149 13.88 -0.81 6.28
C GLY A 149 14.04 0.65 5.82
N LEU A 150 13.70 0.95 4.57
CA LEU A 150 13.72 2.32 4.06
C LEU A 150 12.69 3.21 4.77
N ALA A 151 11.48 2.71 4.99
CA ALA A 151 10.44 3.42 5.73
C ALA A 151 10.90 3.72 7.18
N ALA A 152 11.45 2.72 7.86
CA ALA A 152 12.00 2.87 9.21
C ALA A 152 13.17 3.87 9.26
N SER A 153 14.07 3.84 8.29
CA SER A 153 15.19 4.80 8.17
C SER A 153 14.70 6.24 8.00
N ILE A 154 13.70 6.47 7.15
CA ILE A 154 13.11 7.80 6.97
C ILE A 154 12.39 8.26 8.23
N TRP A 155 11.62 7.38 8.87
CA TRP A 155 10.89 7.70 10.09
C TRP A 155 11.84 8.08 11.23
N THR A 156 12.88 7.28 11.47
CA THR A 156 13.87 7.54 12.53
C THR A 156 14.61 8.86 12.30
N ARG A 157 15.03 9.16 11.06
CA ARG A 157 15.68 10.44 10.72
C ARG A 157 14.74 11.63 10.96
N ARG A 158 13.47 11.55 10.56
CA ARG A 158 12.47 12.61 10.78
C ARG A 158 12.22 12.85 12.27
N ASN A 159 12.15 11.78 13.07
CA ASN A 159 11.94 11.89 14.52
C ASN A 159 13.16 12.51 15.22
N LYS A 160 14.38 12.15 14.82
CA LYS A 160 15.61 12.79 15.33
C LYS A 160 15.60 14.30 15.04
N LEU A 161 15.31 14.69 13.79
CA LEU A 161 15.23 16.11 13.40
C LEU A 161 14.15 16.88 14.18
N ARG A 162 12.98 16.28 14.38
CA ARG A 162 11.92 16.89 15.21
C ARG A 162 12.39 17.13 16.65
N ARG A 163 13.11 16.17 17.26
CA ARG A 163 13.65 16.30 18.62
C ARG A 163 14.78 17.32 18.74
N THR A 164 15.55 17.57 17.67
CA THR A 164 16.61 18.60 17.69
C THR A 164 16.05 20.00 17.45
N ILE A 165 15.00 20.15 16.64
CA ILE A 165 14.40 21.45 16.30
C ILE A 165 13.42 21.93 17.37
N VAL A 166 12.74 21.00 18.05
CA VAL A 166 11.94 21.29 19.23
C VAL A 166 12.76 20.82 20.43
N PRO A 167 13.60 21.68 21.05
CA PRO A 167 14.19 21.33 22.33
C PRO A 167 13.03 20.97 23.24
N GLN A 168 13.12 19.82 23.91
CA GLN A 168 12.22 19.52 25.01
C GLN A 168 12.28 20.74 25.94
N SER A 169 11.19 21.49 26.03
CA SER A 169 10.94 22.37 27.16
C SER A 169 10.79 21.45 28.36
N LYS A 170 11.91 20.92 28.84
CA LYS A 170 12.00 20.36 30.18
C LYS A 170 11.69 21.52 31.09
N ASP A 171 10.57 21.39 31.77
CA ASP A 171 10.16 22.25 32.86
C ASP A 171 11.35 22.46 33.82
N ARG A 172 11.71 23.74 33.95
CA ARG A 172 12.15 24.34 35.21
C ARG A 172 10.89 24.57 36.06
N PRO A 173 11.01 24.75 37.37
CA PRO A 173 11.72 23.97 38.40
C PRO A 173 10.80 22.95 39.10
#